data_AF-A0AA88I7S0-F1
#
_entry.id   AF-A0AA88I7S0-F1
#
_cell.length_a   1.000
_cell.length_b   1.000
_cell.length_c   1.000
_cell.angle_alpha   90.00
_cell.angle_beta   90.00
_cell.angle_gamma   90.00
#
_symmetry.space_group_name_H-M   'P 1'
#
loop_
_entity.id
_entity.type
_entity.pdbx_description
1 polymer ?
#
loop_
_entity_poly.entity_id
_entity_poly.type
_entity_poly.pdbx_seq_one_letter_code
_entity_poly.pdbx_strand_id
1 'polypeptide(L)'
;MSQLSKTEQVLKEMSQYNLEILALSKVRRPGSGIEKLPSGHSIIFFGPGSRRQHGVALMMTRKTNLSFLKRQPVSSRILTARFSRQHAKLSVVVCYTPTCEASDDVKEEFYGTLQ
;
A
#
# COMPACT_ATOMS: atom_id res chain seq x y z
N MET A 1 27.97 9.66 6.82
CA MET A 1 26.92 9.70 5.78
C MET A 1 25.71 8.94 6.32
N SER A 2 24.65 9.63 6.76
CA SER A 2 23.50 8.94 7.35
C SER A 2 22.77 8.13 6.28
N GLN A 3 22.51 6.85 6.55
CA GLN A 3 21.57 6.09 5.74
C GLN A 3 20.21 6.77 5.86
N LEU A 4 19.69 7.35 4.78
CA LEU A 4 18.28 7.74 4.71
C LEU A 4 17.44 6.51 5.07
N SER A 5 16.39 6.70 5.87
CA SER A 5 15.46 5.62 6.17
C SER A 5 14.88 5.06 4.86
N LYS A 6 14.56 3.75 4.83
CA LYS A 6 14.01 3.10 3.61
C LYS A 6 12.78 3.83 3.06
N THR A 7 11.98 4.42 3.94
CA THR A 7 10.81 5.24 3.56
C THR A 7 11.22 6.51 2.82
N GLU A 8 12.28 7.19 3.24
CA GLU A 8 12.78 8.39 2.58
C GLU A 8 13.37 8.09 1.20
N GLN A 9 14.01 6.92 1.05
CA GLN A 9 14.48 6.47 -0.27
C GLN A 9 13.30 6.28 -1.24
N VAL A 10 12.24 5.60 -0.80
CA VAL A 10 11.02 5.41 -1.61
C VAL A 10 10.34 6.74 -1.92
N LEU A 11 10.30 7.68 -0.96
CA LEU A 11 9.78 9.03 -1.19
C LEU A 11 10.58 9.80 -2.25
N LYS A 12 11.91 9.67 -2.23
CA LYS A 12 12.79 10.29 -3.21
C LYS A 12 12.47 9.79 -4.60
N GLU A 13 12.34 8.46 -4.78
CA GLU A 13 11.96 7.86 -6.06
C GLU A 13 10.55 8.31 -6.50
N MET A 14 9.57 8.29 -5.59
CA MET A 14 8.21 8.76 -5.87
C MET A 14 8.21 10.20 -6.42
N SER A 15 9.03 11.06 -5.81
CA SER A 15 9.17 12.46 -6.23
C SER A 15 9.91 12.58 -7.56
N GLN A 16 10.97 11.80 -7.77
CA GLN A 16 11.76 11.80 -9.00
C GLN A 16 10.93 11.38 -10.22
N TYR A 17 10.01 10.43 -10.05
CA TYR A 17 9.08 9.99 -11.10
C TYR A 17 7.78 10.81 -11.15
N ASN A 18 7.64 11.87 -10.34
CA ASN A 18 6.44 12.70 -10.26
C ASN A 18 5.13 11.90 -10.03
N LEU A 19 5.17 10.86 -9.20
CA LEU A 19 4.03 9.99 -8.95
C LEU A 19 3.09 10.61 -7.90
N GLU A 20 1.79 10.67 -8.19
CA GLU A 20 0.77 11.11 -7.22
C GLU A 20 0.33 9.99 -6.25
N ILE A 21 0.40 8.74 -6.71
CA ILE A 21 0.04 7.52 -6.00
C ILE A 21 1.11 6.47 -6.31
N LEU A 22 1.67 5.85 -5.27
CA LEU A 22 2.65 4.76 -5.38
C LEU A 22 2.19 3.55 -4.58
N ALA A 23 1.90 2.45 -5.29
CA ALA A 23 1.56 1.17 -4.69
C ALA A 23 2.83 0.37 -4.36
N LEU A 24 2.90 -0.19 -3.16
CA LEU A 24 4.04 -0.96 -2.66
C LEU A 24 3.59 -2.34 -2.23
N SER A 25 4.37 -3.35 -2.59
CA SER A 25 4.25 -4.72 -2.08
C SER A 25 5.46 -5.07 -1.22
N LYS A 26 5.36 -6.15 -0.43
CA LYS A 26 6.43 -6.64 0.47
C LYS A 26 6.94 -5.56 1.45
N VAL A 27 6.03 -4.75 1.99
CA VAL A 27 6.37 -3.65 2.91
C VAL A 27 6.92 -4.18 4.26
N ARG A 28 6.58 -5.42 4.63
CA ARG A 28 7.10 -6.12 5.83
C ARG A 28 6.92 -5.32 7.13
N ARG A 29 5.84 -4.53 7.19
CA ARG A 29 5.45 -3.74 8.34
C ARG A 29 4.24 -4.41 8.99
N PRO A 30 4.29 -4.71 10.30
CA PRO A 30 3.17 -5.33 10.98
C PRO A 30 2.03 -4.34 11.22
N GLY A 31 0.82 -4.88 11.38
CA GLY A 31 -0.38 -4.11 11.68
C GLY A 31 -0.96 -3.35 10.48
N SER A 32 -1.89 -2.44 10.76
CA SER A 32 -2.47 -1.57 9.74
C SER A 32 -2.65 -0.15 10.24
N GLY A 33 -2.54 0.81 9.35
CA GLY A 33 -2.69 2.20 9.72
C GLY A 33 -2.50 3.17 8.58
N ILE A 34 -2.62 4.46 8.93
CA ILE A 34 -2.30 5.59 8.06
C ILE A 34 -1.27 6.41 8.80
N GLU A 35 -0.11 6.60 8.19
CA GLU A 35 0.97 7.42 8.74
C GLU A 35 1.15 8.66 7.86
N LYS A 36 1.23 9.84 8.50
CA LYS A 36 1.63 11.08 7.84
C LYS A 36 3.14 11.25 8.00
N LEU A 37 3.82 11.46 6.89
CA LEU A 37 5.26 11.66 6.88
C LEU A 37 5.59 13.15 7.07
N PRO A 38 6.78 13.50 7.60
CA PRO A 38 7.22 14.89 7.74
C PRO A 38 7.21 15.67 6.40
N SER A 39 7.38 14.98 5.28
CA SER A 39 7.30 15.56 3.93
C SER A 39 5.87 15.92 3.47
N GLY A 40 4.85 15.69 4.30
CA GLY A 40 3.43 15.94 3.96
C GLY A 40 2.77 14.82 3.15
N HIS A 41 3.53 13.80 2.75
CA HIS A 41 3.00 12.58 2.14
C HIS A 41 2.29 11.70 3.18
N SER A 42 1.50 10.73 2.74
CA SER A 42 0.92 9.74 3.64
C SER A 42 1.09 8.33 3.10
N ILE A 43 1.21 7.38 4.02
CA ILE A 43 1.30 5.95 3.72
C ILE A 43 0.13 5.27 4.40
N ILE A 44 -0.71 4.61 3.63
CA ILE A 44 -1.65 3.61 4.13
C ILE A 44 -0.97 2.27 4.03
N PHE A 45 -0.92 1.48 5.10
CA PHE A 45 -0.33 0.16 5.06
C PHE A 45 -1.24 -0.88 5.71
N PHE A 46 -1.15 -2.10 5.19
CA PHE A 46 -1.71 -3.31 5.77
C PHE A 46 -0.63 -4.37 5.73
N GLY A 47 -0.32 -4.94 6.89
CA GLY A 47 0.52 -6.11 7.02
C GLY A 47 -0.01 -7.03 8.11
N PRO A 48 0.62 -8.20 8.27
CA PRO A 48 0.20 -9.19 9.26
C PRO A 48 0.46 -8.70 10.69
N GLY A 49 -0.23 -9.28 11.68
CA GLY A 49 -0.19 -8.80 13.06
C GLY A 49 1.18 -8.83 13.75
N SER A 50 1.95 -9.91 13.57
CA SER A 50 3.20 -10.14 14.32
C SER A 50 4.43 -10.41 13.46
N ARG A 51 4.26 -11.02 12.27
CA ARG A 51 5.39 -11.41 11.40
C ARG A 51 5.79 -10.28 10.46
N ARG A 52 7.08 -10.00 10.26
CA ARG A 52 7.54 -9.03 9.24
C ARG A 52 7.60 -9.64 7.85
N GLN A 53 6.50 -10.25 7.42
CA GLN A 53 6.33 -10.92 6.13
C GLN A 53 5.16 -10.29 5.37
N HIS A 54 5.13 -10.40 4.05
CA HIS A 54 4.08 -9.80 3.20
C HIS A 54 3.95 -8.27 3.40
N GLY A 55 2.73 -7.76 3.28
CA GLY A 55 2.38 -6.37 3.49
C GLY A 55 2.27 -5.60 2.19
N VAL A 56 1.21 -4.81 2.10
CA VAL A 56 0.94 -3.87 1.01
C VAL A 56 0.81 -2.46 1.59
N ALA A 57 1.22 -1.48 0.81
CA ALA A 57 0.99 -0.09 1.15
C ALA A 57 0.66 0.76 -0.07
N LEU A 58 0.06 1.91 0.20
CA LEU A 58 -0.22 2.95 -0.76
C LEU A 58 0.34 4.25 -0.22
N MET A 59 1.35 4.79 -0.91
CA MET A 59 1.93 6.09 -0.63
C MET A 59 1.27 7.14 -1.52
N MET A 60 0.97 8.30 -0.96
CA MET A 60 0.20 9.35 -1.61
C MET A 60 0.77 10.72 -1.28
N THR A 61 0.69 11.63 -2.25
CA THR A 61 1.04 13.04 -2.03
C THR A 61 -0.02 13.74 -1.16
N ARG A 62 0.35 14.90 -0.61
CA ARG A 62 -0.59 15.78 0.10
C ARG A 62 -1.81 16.13 -0.75
N LYS A 63 -1.62 16.34 -2.07
CA LYS A 63 -2.71 16.65 -3.00
C LYS A 63 -3.66 15.46 -3.11
N THR A 64 -3.15 14.26 -3.37
CA THR A 64 -3.96 13.04 -3.52
C THR A 64 -4.75 12.71 -2.26
N ASN A 65 -4.17 12.94 -1.08
CA ASN A 65 -4.84 12.76 0.21
C ASN A 65 -6.16 13.55 0.33
N LEU A 66 -6.27 14.72 -0.31
CA LEU A 66 -7.50 15.51 -0.28
C LEU A 66 -8.68 14.84 -1.00
N SER A 67 -8.38 13.92 -1.93
CA SER A 67 -9.39 13.11 -2.62
C SER A 67 -9.62 11.75 -1.99
N PHE A 68 -8.82 11.35 -0.99
CA PHE A 68 -8.95 10.04 -0.38
C PHE A 68 -10.28 9.95 0.40
N LEU A 69 -11.09 8.94 0.07
CA LEU A 69 -12.38 8.70 0.73
C LEU A 69 -12.28 7.62 1.78
N LYS A 70 -11.84 6.43 1.37
CA LYS A 70 -11.80 5.26 2.26
C LYS A 70 -10.75 4.26 1.83
N ARG A 71 -10.20 3.57 2.83
CA ARG A 71 -9.47 2.31 2.67
C ARG A 71 -10.36 1.16 3.10
N GLN A 72 -10.26 0.03 2.43
CA GLN A 72 -10.86 -1.22 2.87
C GLN A 72 -9.74 -2.25 3.09
N PRO A 73 -9.57 -2.76 4.32
CA PRO A 73 -8.76 -3.94 4.56
C PRO A 73 -9.42 -5.12 3.85
N VAL A 74 -8.70 -5.83 2.99
CA VAL A 74 -9.14 -7.14 2.51
C VAL A 74 -8.28 -8.21 3.16
N SER A 75 -6.96 -8.09 3.07
CA SER A 75 -6.02 -8.97 3.75
C SER A 75 -4.65 -8.28 3.92
N SER A 76 -3.68 -8.96 4.54
CA SER A 76 -2.28 -8.48 4.59
C SER A 76 -1.61 -8.39 3.21
N ARG A 77 -2.28 -8.88 2.16
CA ARG A 77 -1.81 -8.92 0.77
C ARG A 77 -2.66 -8.08 -0.18
N ILE A 78 -3.83 -7.58 0.24
CA ILE A 78 -4.76 -6.83 -0.62
C ILE A 78 -5.23 -5.57 0.11
N LEU A 79 -5.02 -4.42 -0.52
CA LEU A 79 -5.45 -3.10 -0.06
C LEU A 79 -6.30 -2.46 -1.15
N THR A 80 -7.51 -2.04 -0.79
CA THR A 80 -8.34 -1.21 -1.68
C THR A 80 -8.43 0.21 -1.13
N ALA A 81 -8.18 1.20 -1.97
CA ALA A 81 -8.34 2.62 -1.66
C ALA A 81 -9.26 3.27 -2.68
N ARG A 82 -10.19 4.09 -2.21
CA ARG A 82 -11.11 4.84 -3.05
C ARG A 82 -10.86 6.33 -2.92
N PHE A 83 -10.86 6.99 -4.06
CA PHE A 83 -10.66 8.42 -4.22
C PHE A 83 -11.85 9.03 -4.95
N SER A 84 -12.21 10.25 -4.59
CA SER A 84 -13.22 11.03 -5.31
C SER A 84 -12.75 12.45 -5.47
N ARG A 85 -12.88 12.93 -6.70
CA ARG A 85 -12.80 14.33 -7.09
C ARG A 85 -14.14 14.73 -7.68
N GLN A 86 -14.28 16.02 -7.98
CA GLN A 86 -15.50 16.57 -8.58
C GLN A 86 -15.89 15.87 -9.89
N HIS A 87 -14.91 15.47 -10.71
CA HIS A 87 -15.17 14.94 -12.06
C HIS A 87 -14.90 13.44 -12.21
N ALA A 88 -14.31 12.78 -11.21
CA ALA A 88 -13.94 11.37 -11.31
C ALA A 88 -13.87 10.68 -9.95
N LYS A 89 -14.22 9.39 -9.95
CA LYS A 89 -14.00 8.47 -8.84
C LYS A 89 -12.96 7.45 -9.28
N LEU A 90 -11.94 7.23 -8.45
CA LEU A 90 -10.87 6.27 -8.72
C LEU A 90 -10.84 5.23 -7.60
N SER A 91 -10.78 3.95 -7.97
CA SER A 91 -10.50 2.85 -7.04
C SER A 91 -9.16 2.24 -7.39
N VAL A 92 -8.27 2.15 -6.41
CA VAL A 92 -6.96 1.52 -6.54
C VAL A 92 -6.94 0.25 -5.71
N VAL A 93 -6.62 -0.88 -6.33
CA VAL A 93 -6.42 -2.16 -5.66
C VAL A 93 -4.93 -2.51 -5.74
N VAL A 94 -4.30 -2.62 -4.58
CA VAL A 94 -2.91 -3.06 -4.44
C VAL A 94 -2.90 -4.49 -3.98
N CYS A 95 -2.17 -5.33 -4.69
CA CYS A 95 -2.22 -6.77 -4.55
C CYS A 95 -0.80 -7.35 -4.52
N TYR A 96 -0.52 -8.21 -3.53
CA TYR A 96 0.69 -9.04 -3.48
C TYR A 96 0.31 -10.51 -3.57
N THR A 97 0.37 -11.06 -4.79
CA THR A 97 -0.02 -12.45 -5.06
C THR A 97 0.97 -13.45 -4.45
N PRO A 98 0.51 -14.67 -4.10
CA PRO A 98 1.41 -15.79 -3.83
C PRO A 98 2.39 -16.03 -5.00
N THR A 99 3.56 -16.57 -4.69
CA THR A 99 4.52 -17.03 -5.71
C THR A 99 4.04 -18.32 -6.36
N CYS A 100 4.57 -18.66 -7.54
CA CYS A 100 4.23 -19.92 -8.23
C CYS A 100 4.55 -21.16 -7.38
N GLU A 101 5.59 -21.08 -6.55
CA GLU A 101 6.05 -22.13 -5.63
C GLU A 101 5.22 -22.24 -4.33
N ALA A 102 4.27 -21.32 -4.09
CA ALA A 102 3.40 -21.44 -2.92
C ALA A 102 2.54 -22.71 -3.04
N SER A 103 2.19 -23.31 -1.90
CA SER A 103 1.26 -24.45 -1.87
C SER A 103 -0.08 -24.05 -2.46
N ASP A 104 -0.79 -25.04 -3.01
CA ASP A 104 -2.09 -24.81 -3.63
C ASP A 104 -3.11 -24.28 -2.62
N ASP A 105 -3.08 -24.74 -1.36
CA ASP A 105 -3.87 -24.18 -0.26
C ASP A 105 -3.70 -22.66 -0.11
N VAL A 106 -2.46 -22.15 -0.18
CA VAL A 106 -2.17 -20.71 -0.04
C VAL A 106 -2.66 -19.93 -1.27
N LYS A 107 -2.63 -20.55 -2.45
CA LYS A 107 -3.17 -19.95 -3.67
C LYS A 107 -4.69 -19.92 -3.61
N GLU A 108 -5.34 -21.03 -3.27
CA GLU A 108 -6.79 -21.15 -3.13
C GLU A 108 -7.34 -20.20 -2.07
N GLU A 109 -6.73 -20.14 -0.88
CA GLU A 109 -7.09 -19.17 0.16
C GLU A 109 -7.04 -17.75 -0.41
N PHE A 110 -5.95 -17.40 -1.09
CA PHE A 110 -5.77 -16.07 -1.66
C PHE A 110 -6.79 -15.76 -2.76
N TYR A 111 -7.01 -16.66 -3.72
CA TYR A 111 -7.98 -16.45 -4.80
C TYR A 111 -9.42 -16.44 -4.29
N GLY A 112 -9.72 -17.18 -3.21
CA GLY A 112 -11.00 -17.11 -2.51
C GLY A 112 -11.28 -15.73 -1.91
N THR A 113 -10.24 -14.96 -1.53
CA THR A 113 -10.42 -13.57 -1.06
C THR A 113 -10.68 -12.54 -2.16
N LEU A 114 -10.57 -12.93 -3.44
CA LEU A 114 -10.80 -12.05 -4.59
C LEU A 114 -12.23 -12.15 -5.19
N GLN A 115 -13.04 -13.12 -4.74
CA GLN A 115 -14.46 -13.25 -5.11
C GLN A 115 -15.31 -12.18 -4.45
#